data_AF-A0A081D7E5-F1
#
_entry.id   AF-A0A081D7E5-F1
#
_cell.length_a   1.000
_cell.length_b   1.000
_cell.length_c   1.000
_cell.angle_alpha   90.00
_cell.angle_beta   90.00
_cell.angle_gamma   90.00
#
_symmetry.space_group_name_H-M   'P 1'
#
loop_
_entity.id
_entity.type
_entity.pdbx_description
1 polymer ?
#
loop_
_entity_poly.entity_id
_entity_poly.type
_entity_poly.pdbx_seq_one_letter_code
_entity_poly.pdbx_strand_id
1 'polypeptide(L)'
;MSALVKSSIARKWIMALSGLFLVVFLTQHFVINITSVIAPDTFNEWSHFMGYNPLVQFLAQPILIGGLIVHFVMGIALEIKNNKARPVKYSKYSGNANSTWVSRNMIITGLVVLAFLGLHMYDFWVHEMTVKYIDVQPEDSTRYLHELKEKFVSPVRVGIYVVSFVLLAMHLWHGFNSSFQSMGAKAVNKGEA
;
A
#
# COMPACT_ATOMS: atom_id res chain seq x y z
N MET A 1 28.61 -2.45 2.99
CA MET A 1 27.39 -2.00 2.27
C MET A 1 27.71 -1.86 0.78
N SER A 2 27.17 -2.74 -0.06
CA SER A 2 27.52 -2.86 -1.49
C SER A 2 27.30 -1.54 -2.27
N ALA A 3 28.21 -1.24 -3.21
CA ALA A 3 28.20 -0.05 -4.06
C ALA A 3 26.87 0.16 -4.82
N LEU A 4 26.12 -0.92 -5.06
CA LEU A 4 24.78 -0.89 -5.67
C LEU A 4 23.77 -0.06 -4.86
N VAL A 5 23.88 -0.05 -3.51
CA VAL A 5 22.99 0.72 -2.62
C VAL A 5 23.32 2.24 -2.62
N LYS A 6 24.51 2.62 -3.09
CA LYS A 6 24.93 4.03 -3.20
C LYS A 6 24.49 4.70 -4.50
N SER A 7 24.15 3.93 -5.53
CA SER A 7 23.74 4.47 -6.84
C SER A 7 22.35 5.14 -6.77
N SER A 8 22.24 6.37 -7.28
CA SER A 8 20.98 7.12 -7.39
C SER A 8 19.97 6.41 -8.31
N ILE A 9 20.46 5.69 -9.32
CA ILE A 9 19.65 4.93 -10.27
C ILE A 9 19.03 3.72 -9.58
N ALA A 10 19.83 2.93 -8.87
CA ALA A 10 19.35 1.74 -8.17
C ALA A 10 18.20 2.06 -7.21
N ARG A 11 18.27 3.19 -6.50
CA ARG A 11 17.19 3.62 -5.58
C ARG A 11 15.89 3.95 -6.30
N LYS A 12 15.95 4.57 -7.49
CA LYS A 12 14.77 4.85 -8.32
C LYS A 12 14.10 3.55 -8.76
N TRP A 13 14.88 2.58 -9.22
CA TRP A 13 14.38 1.27 -9.60
C TRP A 13 13.74 0.51 -8.43
N ILE A 14 14.42 0.47 -7.27
CA ILE A 14 13.88 -0.19 -6.05
C ILE A 14 12.55 0.45 -5.63
N MET A 15 12.46 1.78 -5.64
CA MET A 15 11.19 2.46 -5.32
C MET A 15 10.08 2.14 -6.32
N ALA A 16 10.39 2.18 -7.61
CA ALA A 16 9.40 1.95 -8.66
C ALA A 16 8.88 0.51 -8.63
N LEU A 17 9.79 -0.46 -8.54
CA LEU A 17 9.46 -1.88 -8.52
C LEU A 17 8.73 -2.29 -7.24
N SER A 18 9.14 -1.80 -6.07
CA SER A 18 8.41 -2.06 -4.82
C SER A 18 7.00 -1.45 -4.86
N GLY A 19 6.84 -0.25 -5.43
CA GLY A 19 5.51 0.34 -5.63
C GLY A 19 4.62 -0.48 -6.57
N LEU A 20 5.15 -0.92 -7.72
CA LEU A 20 4.40 -1.75 -8.68
C LEU A 20 4.03 -3.12 -8.09
N PHE A 21 4.94 -3.73 -7.32
CA PHE A 21 4.66 -4.96 -6.59
C PHE A 21 3.45 -4.78 -5.65
N LEU A 22 3.41 -3.69 -4.87
CA LEU A 22 2.28 -3.40 -3.98
C LEU A 22 0.98 -3.09 -4.73
N VAL A 23 1.05 -2.51 -5.94
CA VAL A 23 -0.12 -2.32 -6.80
C VAL A 23 -0.71 -3.66 -7.25
N VAL A 24 0.13 -4.63 -7.62
CA VAL A 24 -0.35 -5.99 -7.97
C VAL A 24 -1.04 -6.63 -6.78
N PHE A 25 -0.42 -6.57 -5.59
CA PHE A 25 -1.04 -7.06 -4.36
C PHE A 25 -2.38 -6.36 -4.07
N LEU A 26 -2.44 -5.03 -4.12
CA LEU A 26 -3.66 -4.28 -3.83
C LEU A 26 -4.77 -4.57 -4.86
N THR A 27 -4.41 -4.83 -6.12
CA THR A 27 -5.36 -5.24 -7.15
C THR A 27 -5.98 -6.59 -6.79
N GLN A 28 -5.15 -7.60 -6.48
CA GLN A 28 -5.65 -8.90 -6.01
C GLN A 28 -6.49 -8.75 -4.73
N HIS A 29 -5.99 -7.99 -3.75
CA HIS A 29 -6.67 -7.75 -2.48
C HIS A 29 -8.05 -7.12 -2.70
N PHE A 30 -8.15 -6.10 -3.55
CA PHE A 30 -9.42 -5.48 -3.91
C PHE A 30 -10.37 -6.44 -4.62
N VAL A 31 -9.86 -7.23 -5.58
CA VAL A 31 -10.66 -8.22 -6.31
C VAL A 31 -11.25 -9.27 -5.38
N ILE A 32 -10.51 -9.72 -4.36
CA ILE A 32 -11.06 -10.62 -3.35
C ILE A 32 -12.06 -9.89 -2.46
N ASN A 33 -11.78 -8.66 -2.03
CA ASN A 33 -12.68 -7.96 -1.10
C ASN A 33 -14.00 -7.53 -1.75
N ILE A 34 -14.01 -7.16 -3.03
CA ILE A 34 -15.26 -6.75 -3.70
C ILE A 34 -16.27 -7.90 -3.80
N THR A 35 -15.81 -9.17 -3.80
CA THR A 35 -16.73 -10.31 -3.78
C THR A 35 -17.57 -10.37 -2.50
N SER A 36 -17.15 -9.73 -1.40
CA SER A 36 -17.99 -9.63 -0.19
C SER A 36 -19.35 -8.96 -0.45
N VAL A 37 -19.43 -8.11 -1.48
CA VAL A 37 -20.64 -7.38 -1.87
C VAL A 37 -21.43 -8.12 -2.94
N ILE A 38 -20.75 -8.76 -3.90
CA ILE A 38 -21.38 -9.30 -5.11
C ILE A 38 -21.49 -10.83 -5.15
N ALA A 39 -20.64 -11.53 -4.39
CA ALA A 39 -20.52 -12.98 -4.36
C ALA A 39 -20.08 -13.48 -2.96
N PRO A 40 -20.99 -13.46 -1.96
CA PRO A 40 -20.72 -13.85 -0.57
C PRO A 40 -19.97 -15.18 -0.38
N ASP A 41 -20.40 -16.21 -1.10
CA ASP A 41 -19.79 -17.54 -1.00
C ASP A 41 -18.36 -17.54 -1.54
N THR A 42 -18.12 -16.85 -2.66
CA THR A 42 -16.78 -16.67 -3.23
C THR A 42 -15.87 -15.89 -2.29
N PHE A 43 -16.39 -14.88 -1.57
CA PHE A 43 -15.60 -14.16 -0.58
C PHE A 43 -15.12 -15.07 0.54
N ASN A 44 -16.01 -15.90 1.09
CA ASN A 44 -15.68 -16.87 2.13
C ASN A 44 -14.67 -17.90 1.62
N GLU A 45 -14.92 -18.51 0.46
CA GLU A 45 -14.02 -19.50 -0.14
C GLU A 45 -12.61 -18.94 -0.39
N TRP A 46 -12.52 -17.76 -1.01
CA TRP A 46 -11.22 -17.15 -1.32
C TRP A 46 -10.50 -16.64 -0.06
N SER A 47 -11.22 -16.09 0.91
CA SER A 47 -10.64 -15.69 2.19
C SER A 47 -10.10 -16.89 2.96
N HIS A 48 -10.84 -17.99 2.94
CA HIS A 48 -10.41 -19.26 3.52
C HIS A 48 -9.13 -19.78 2.86
N PHE A 49 -9.12 -19.83 1.52
CA PHE A 49 -7.94 -20.20 0.75
C PHE A 49 -6.72 -19.33 1.10
N MET A 50 -6.88 -18.01 1.16
CA MET A 50 -5.80 -17.10 1.50
C MET A 50 -5.29 -17.32 2.93
N GLY A 51 -6.19 -17.66 3.86
CA GLY A 51 -5.86 -17.91 5.27
C GLY A 51 -5.18 -19.24 5.55
N TYR A 52 -5.45 -20.30 4.78
CA TYR A 52 -5.00 -21.66 5.09
C TYR A 52 -4.03 -22.26 4.07
N ASN A 53 -3.89 -21.68 2.88
CA ASN A 53 -2.95 -22.18 1.89
C ASN A 53 -1.48 -21.96 2.34
N PRO A 54 -0.65 -23.02 2.45
CA PRO A 54 0.73 -22.90 2.93
C PRO A 54 1.63 -22.02 2.05
N LEU A 55 1.42 -22.01 0.72
CA LEU A 55 2.19 -21.13 -0.17
C LEU A 55 1.83 -19.66 0.07
N VAL A 56 0.55 -19.37 0.35
CA VAL A 56 0.14 -18.01 0.67
C VAL A 56 0.74 -17.57 2.01
N GLN A 57 0.58 -18.38 3.05
CA GLN A 57 0.98 -18.03 4.42
C GLN A 57 2.49 -18.00 4.62
N PHE A 58 3.24 -18.98 4.07
CA PHE A 58 4.67 -19.13 4.36
C PHE A 58 5.60 -18.61 3.27
N LEU A 59 5.09 -18.26 2.09
CA LEU A 59 5.89 -17.69 1.01
C LEU A 59 5.38 -16.31 0.56
N ALA A 60 4.13 -16.23 0.10
CA ALA A 60 3.61 -14.98 -0.47
C ALA A 60 3.50 -13.87 0.59
N GLN A 61 3.01 -14.18 1.79
CA GLN A 61 2.85 -13.21 2.88
C GLN A 61 4.19 -12.65 3.39
N PRO A 62 5.24 -13.45 3.67
CA PRO A 62 6.57 -12.91 3.98
C PRO A 62 7.16 -12.04 2.87
N ILE A 63 7.00 -12.44 1.59
CA ILE A 63 7.46 -11.63 0.44
C ILE A 63 6.72 -10.29 0.40
N LEU A 64 5.41 -10.30 0.61
CA LEU A 64 4.59 -9.10 0.70
C LEU A 64 5.08 -8.17 1.80
N ILE A 65 5.26 -8.68 3.02
CA ILE A 65 5.75 -7.90 4.16
C ILE A 65 7.14 -7.33 3.85
N GLY A 66 8.03 -8.10 3.23
CA GLY A 66 9.35 -7.61 2.80
C GLY A 66 9.26 -6.47 1.78
N GLY A 67 8.46 -6.65 0.72
CA GLY A 67 8.24 -5.63 -0.31
C GLY A 67 7.59 -4.36 0.24
N LEU A 68 6.64 -4.53 1.17
CA LEU A 68 6.00 -3.48 1.95
C LEU A 68 7.09 -2.70 2.70
N ILE A 69 7.85 -3.33 3.60
CA ILE A 69 8.91 -2.67 4.39
C ILE A 69 9.89 -1.91 3.49
N VAL A 70 10.38 -2.54 2.41
CA VAL A 70 11.29 -1.90 1.45
C VAL A 70 10.69 -0.61 0.90
N HIS A 71 9.41 -0.62 0.51
CA HIS A 71 8.72 0.53 -0.03
C HIS A 71 8.67 1.72 0.96
N PHE A 72 8.25 1.51 2.21
CA PHE A 72 8.15 2.61 3.19
C PHE A 72 9.52 3.13 3.60
N VAL A 73 10.46 2.23 3.92
CA VAL A 73 11.80 2.62 4.38
C VAL A 73 12.50 3.44 3.29
N MET A 74 12.45 2.98 2.04
CA MET A 74 13.06 3.69 0.94
C MET A 74 12.31 5.01 0.61
N GLY A 75 10.98 5.02 0.69
CA GLY A 75 10.18 6.23 0.49
C GLY A 75 10.51 7.31 1.50
N ILE A 76 10.53 6.97 2.79
CA ILE A 76 10.91 7.88 3.88
C ILE A 76 12.36 8.34 3.74
N ALA A 77 13.29 7.43 3.44
CA ALA A 77 14.70 7.77 3.27
C ALA A 77 14.93 8.76 2.11
N LEU A 78 14.19 8.61 1.02
CA LEU A 78 14.25 9.54 -0.12
C LEU A 78 13.62 10.89 0.23
N GLU A 79 12.49 10.91 0.94
CA GLU A 79 11.88 12.16 1.40
C GLU A 79 12.85 12.96 2.28
N ILE A 80 13.46 12.31 3.27
CA ILE A 80 14.46 12.94 4.15
C ILE A 80 15.63 13.48 3.32
N LYS A 81 16.13 12.70 2.35
CA LYS A 81 17.24 13.13 1.48
C LYS A 81 16.84 14.33 0.61
N ASN A 82 15.65 14.32 0.03
CA ASN A 82 15.14 15.39 -0.83
C ASN A 82 14.96 16.69 -0.03
N ASN A 83 14.45 16.59 1.19
CA ASN A 83 14.26 17.72 2.09
C ASN A 83 15.62 18.30 2.54
N LYS A 84 16.59 17.46 2.88
CA LYS A 84 17.96 17.92 3.21
C LYS A 84 18.69 18.57 2.03
N ALA A 85 18.39 18.15 0.80
CA ALA A 85 18.96 18.73 -0.40
C ALA A 85 18.37 20.11 -0.77
N ARG A 86 17.34 20.59 -0.04
CA ARG A 86 16.65 21.86 -0.30
C ARG A 86 16.72 22.80 0.92
N PRO A 87 17.90 23.41 1.22
CA PRO A 87 18.06 24.28 2.38
C PRO A 87 17.39 25.65 2.26
N VAL A 88 17.16 26.15 1.03
CA VAL A 88 16.49 27.43 0.77
C VAL A 88 15.17 27.16 0.05
N LYS A 89 14.05 27.65 0.61
CA LYS A 89 12.73 27.57 -0.04
C LYS A 89 12.67 28.55 -1.22
N TYR A 90 12.04 28.15 -2.33
CA TYR A 90 11.93 28.98 -3.54
C TYR A 90 11.35 30.37 -3.23
N SER A 91 11.98 31.44 -3.76
CA SER A 91 11.56 32.84 -3.54
C SER A 91 10.27 33.22 -4.28
N LYS A 92 9.89 32.48 -5.33
CA LYS A 92 8.62 32.62 -6.06
C LYS A 92 7.89 31.28 -6.09
N TYR A 93 6.64 31.28 -5.64
CA TYR A 93 5.77 30.11 -5.59
C TYR A 93 4.86 30.08 -6.83
N SER A 94 5.19 29.25 -7.82
CA SER A 94 4.29 28.89 -8.93
C SER A 94 3.81 27.44 -8.78
N GLY A 95 3.25 27.11 -7.61
CA GLY A 95 3.00 25.73 -7.17
C GLY A 95 2.20 24.84 -8.14
N ASN A 96 1.38 25.41 -9.01
CA ASN A 96 0.59 24.68 -10.01
C ASN A 96 1.26 24.53 -11.38
N ALA A 97 2.36 25.23 -11.66
CA ALA A 97 3.00 25.18 -12.98
C ALA A 97 3.79 23.88 -13.21
N ASN A 98 4.36 23.27 -12.15
CA ASN A 98 5.36 22.20 -12.30
C ASN A 98 5.15 20.95 -11.42
N SER A 99 4.13 20.90 -10.54
CA SER A 99 3.86 19.71 -9.71
C SER A 99 2.40 19.63 -9.26
N THR A 100 1.89 18.41 -9.04
CA THR A 100 0.56 18.20 -8.46
C THR A 100 0.60 18.29 -6.94
N TRP A 101 -0.54 18.58 -6.30
CA TRP A 101 -0.64 18.61 -4.83
C TRP A 101 -0.26 17.27 -4.20
N VAL A 102 -0.68 16.15 -4.81
CA VAL A 102 -0.36 14.80 -4.33
C VAL A 102 1.15 14.55 -4.36
N SER A 103 1.84 14.97 -5.42
CA SER A 103 3.30 14.85 -5.51
C SER A 103 4.02 15.60 -4.38
N ARG A 104 3.54 16.79 -4.03
CA ARG A 104 4.11 17.60 -2.94
C ARG A 104 3.85 17.03 -1.55
N ASN A 105 2.74 16.32 -1.38
CA ASN A 105 2.30 15.77 -0.10
C ASN A 105 2.42 14.24 -0.06
N MET A 106 3.31 13.66 -0.88
CA MET A 106 3.43 12.21 -1.02
C MET A 106 3.79 11.54 0.31
N ILE A 107 4.66 12.15 1.12
CA ILE A 107 4.98 11.64 2.47
C ILE A 107 3.76 11.67 3.39
N ILE A 108 2.92 12.71 3.32
CA ILE A 108 1.71 12.82 4.16
C ILE A 108 0.73 11.72 3.78
N THR A 109 0.44 11.56 2.47
CA THR A 109 -0.44 10.47 2.01
C THR A 109 0.12 9.09 2.40
N GLY A 110 1.43 8.88 2.30
CA GLY A 110 2.09 7.63 2.69
C GLY A 110 2.01 7.36 4.20
N LEU A 111 2.18 8.38 5.05
CA LEU A 111 2.04 8.23 6.50
C LEU A 111 0.60 7.94 6.92
N VAL A 112 -0.39 8.55 6.26
CA VAL A 112 -1.79 8.23 6.54
C VAL A 112 -2.12 6.80 6.09
N VAL A 113 -1.62 6.37 4.94
CA VAL A 113 -1.74 4.96 4.49
C VAL A 113 -1.08 4.01 5.49
N LEU A 114 0.08 4.37 6.05
CA LEU A 114 0.75 3.56 7.07
C LEU A 114 -0.06 3.48 8.38
N ALA A 115 -0.67 4.58 8.82
CA ALA A 115 -1.56 4.59 9.98
C ALA A 115 -2.82 3.73 9.72
N PHE A 116 -3.41 3.86 8.54
CA PHE A 116 -4.53 3.02 8.10
C PHE A 116 -4.15 1.54 8.06
N LEU A 117 -2.97 1.20 7.56
CA LEU A 117 -2.46 -0.17 7.56
C LEU A 117 -2.38 -0.73 8.98
N GLY A 118 -1.97 0.07 9.98
CA GLY A 118 -1.97 -0.35 11.39
C GLY A 118 -3.37 -0.74 11.88
N LEU A 119 -4.38 0.11 11.63
CA LEU A 119 -5.77 -0.19 11.96
C LEU A 119 -6.27 -1.42 11.19
N HIS A 120 -5.96 -1.51 9.90
CA HIS A 120 -6.36 -2.62 9.03
C HIS A 120 -5.74 -3.96 9.51
N MET A 121 -4.47 -3.96 9.89
CA MET A 121 -3.83 -5.15 10.47
C MET A 121 -4.45 -5.53 11.82
N TYR A 122 -4.79 -4.55 12.66
CA TYR A 122 -5.49 -4.82 13.92
C TYR A 122 -6.87 -5.44 13.70
N ASP A 123 -7.67 -4.88 12.79
CA ASP A 123 -9.04 -5.34 12.56
C ASP A 123 -9.07 -6.78 11.99
N PHE A 124 -8.13 -7.13 11.09
CA PHE A 124 -8.17 -8.39 10.34
C PHE A 124 -7.03 -9.35 10.68
N TRP A 125 -5.77 -8.93 10.59
CA TRP A 125 -4.64 -9.84 10.77
C TRP A 125 -4.47 -10.26 12.24
N VAL A 126 -4.53 -9.32 13.18
CA VAL A 126 -4.46 -9.64 14.62
C VAL A 126 -5.64 -10.53 15.02
N HIS A 127 -6.85 -10.18 14.56
CA HIS A 127 -8.03 -11.01 14.80
C HIS A 127 -7.83 -12.44 14.27
N GLU A 128 -7.32 -12.60 13.04
CA GLU A 128 -7.03 -13.91 12.45
C GLU A 128 -6.00 -14.72 13.25
N MET A 129 -4.94 -14.06 13.74
CA MET A 129 -3.94 -14.70 14.60
C MET A 129 -4.53 -15.11 15.95
N THR A 130 -5.42 -14.29 16.52
CA THR A 130 -6.13 -14.62 17.76
C THR A 130 -7.00 -15.86 17.58
N VAL A 131 -7.85 -15.88 16.56
CA VAL A 131 -8.75 -17.03 16.27
C VAL A 131 -7.95 -18.32 16.09
N LYS A 132 -6.86 -18.29 15.31
CA LYS A 132 -6.07 -19.49 14.98
C LYS A 132 -5.13 -19.97 16.08
N TYR A 133 -4.43 -19.06 16.74
CA TYR A 133 -3.26 -19.41 17.56
C TYR A 133 -3.42 -19.07 19.04
N ILE A 134 -4.36 -18.18 19.40
CA ILE A 134 -4.62 -17.81 20.80
C ILE A 134 -5.84 -18.57 21.32
N ASP A 135 -6.97 -18.39 20.65
CA ASP A 135 -8.24 -19.03 21.03
C ASP A 135 -8.33 -20.46 20.50
N VAL A 136 -7.57 -20.78 19.44
CA VAL A 136 -7.50 -22.10 18.80
C VAL A 136 -8.90 -22.61 18.42
N GLN A 137 -9.69 -21.73 17.80
CA GLN A 137 -11.02 -22.08 17.32
C GLN A 137 -10.93 -23.13 16.19
N PRO A 138 -11.94 -23.99 16.04
CA PRO A 138 -11.98 -24.93 14.94
C PRO A 138 -12.00 -24.18 13.60
N GLU A 139 -11.42 -24.83 12.58
CA GLU A 139 -11.43 -24.31 11.21
C GLU A 139 -12.88 -24.19 10.69
N ASP A 140 -13.25 -22.98 10.27
CA ASP A 140 -14.54 -22.67 9.68
C ASP A 140 -14.33 -21.78 8.45
N SER A 141 -14.71 -22.33 7.28
CA SER A 141 -14.57 -21.64 5.99
C SER A 141 -15.65 -20.58 5.74
N THR A 142 -16.69 -20.51 6.58
CA THR A 142 -17.87 -19.65 6.37
C THR A 142 -17.88 -18.36 7.20
N ARG A 143 -16.95 -18.23 8.16
CA ARG A 143 -16.92 -17.11 9.14
C ARG A 143 -16.54 -15.74 8.56
N TYR A 144 -15.74 -15.70 7.49
CA TYR A 144 -15.03 -14.49 7.06
C TYR A 144 -15.96 -13.31 6.74
N LEU A 145 -17.07 -13.57 6.04
CA LEU A 145 -18.04 -12.52 5.69
C LEU A 145 -18.75 -11.96 6.93
N HIS A 146 -19.06 -12.83 7.89
CA HIS A 146 -19.69 -12.42 9.14
C HIS A 146 -18.76 -11.49 9.93
N GLU A 147 -17.52 -11.92 10.16
CA GLU A 147 -16.50 -11.13 10.86
C GLU A 147 -16.20 -9.81 10.14
N LEU A 148 -16.15 -9.80 8.81
CA LEU A 148 -16.01 -8.58 8.02
C LEU A 148 -17.13 -7.59 8.35
N LYS A 149 -18.40 -8.05 8.31
CA LYS A 149 -19.57 -7.20 8.58
C LYS A 149 -19.54 -6.64 10.00
N GLU A 150 -19.13 -7.44 10.99
CA GLU A 150 -19.01 -6.99 12.37
C GLU A 150 -18.05 -5.81 12.52
N LYS A 151 -16.93 -5.80 11.77
CA LYS A 151 -16.00 -4.66 11.81
C LYS A 151 -16.67 -3.39 11.31
N PHE A 152 -17.56 -3.47 10.32
CA PHE A 152 -18.16 -2.30 9.67
C PHE A 152 -19.54 -1.87 10.20
N VAL A 153 -19.96 -2.39 11.36
CA VAL A 153 -21.19 -1.90 12.04
C VAL A 153 -21.04 -0.45 12.51
N SER A 154 -19.85 -0.04 12.96
CA SER A 154 -19.59 1.32 13.46
C SER A 154 -19.47 2.34 12.31
N PRO A 155 -20.36 3.35 12.22
CA PRO A 155 -20.28 4.38 11.16
C PRO A 155 -18.99 5.18 11.21
N VAL A 156 -18.41 5.37 12.40
CA VAL A 156 -17.12 6.05 12.59
C VAL A 156 -16.01 5.24 11.93
N ARG A 157 -15.97 3.93 12.14
CA ARG A 157 -14.95 3.07 11.51
C ARG A 157 -15.12 3.04 9.99
N VAL A 158 -16.35 2.94 9.50
CA VAL A 158 -16.65 3.06 8.05
C VAL A 158 -16.11 4.38 7.50
N GLY A 159 -16.38 5.49 8.17
CA GLY A 159 -15.88 6.82 7.77
C GLY A 159 -14.36 6.89 7.69
N ILE A 160 -13.64 6.32 8.67
CA ILE A 160 -12.17 6.25 8.67
C ILE A 160 -11.68 5.46 7.44
N TYR A 161 -12.23 4.28 7.18
CA TYR A 161 -11.85 3.46 6.03
C TYR A 161 -12.09 4.17 4.69
N VAL A 162 -13.24 4.83 4.53
CA VAL A 162 -13.57 5.58 3.30
C VAL A 162 -12.56 6.70 3.07
N VAL A 163 -12.25 7.51 4.09
CA VAL A 163 -11.26 8.60 3.97
C VAL A 163 -9.86 8.03 3.64
N SER A 164 -9.46 6.95 4.31
CA SER A 164 -8.19 6.27 4.05
C SER A 164 -8.11 5.74 2.62
N PHE A 165 -9.20 5.19 2.06
CA PHE A 165 -9.24 4.72 0.68
C PHE A 165 -9.13 5.86 -0.34
N VAL A 166 -9.72 7.02 -0.09
CA VAL A 166 -9.54 8.21 -0.94
C VAL A 166 -8.06 8.64 -0.96
N LEU A 167 -7.42 8.70 0.22
CA LEU A 167 -6.01 9.05 0.33
C LEU A 167 -5.10 7.99 -0.31
N LEU A 168 -5.42 6.71 -0.15
CA LEU A 168 -4.73 5.60 -0.80
C LEU A 168 -4.87 5.68 -2.33
N ALA A 169 -6.06 5.96 -2.85
CA ALA A 169 -6.28 6.12 -4.29
C ALA A 169 -5.43 7.26 -4.87
N MET A 170 -5.33 8.40 -4.17
CA MET A 170 -4.43 9.48 -4.56
C MET A 170 -2.96 9.05 -4.52
N HIS A 171 -2.54 8.35 -3.46
CA HIS A 171 -1.19 7.81 -3.32
C HIS A 171 -0.82 6.88 -4.48
N LEU A 172 -1.71 5.96 -4.84
CA LEU A 172 -1.56 5.02 -5.95
C LEU A 172 -1.53 5.75 -7.29
N TRP A 173 -2.44 6.71 -7.52
CA TRP A 173 -2.48 7.48 -8.77
C TRP A 173 -1.14 8.16 -9.07
N HIS A 174 -0.53 8.77 -8.05
CA HIS A 174 0.78 9.38 -8.21
C HIS A 174 1.90 8.35 -8.30
N GLY A 175 1.93 7.38 -7.38
CA GLY A 175 2.96 6.35 -7.29
C GLY A 175 3.05 5.50 -8.57
N PHE A 176 1.91 5.07 -9.11
CA PHE A 176 1.84 4.28 -10.34
C PHE A 176 2.45 5.05 -11.51
N ASN A 177 2.02 6.29 -11.74
CA ASN A 177 2.56 7.14 -12.80
C ASN A 177 4.07 7.39 -12.66
N SER A 178 4.54 7.64 -11.43
CA SER A 178 5.95 7.87 -11.11
C SER A 178 6.82 6.62 -11.32
N SER A 179 6.29 5.43 -11.02
CA SER A 179 6.99 4.15 -11.25
C SER A 179 7.27 3.91 -12.73
N PHE A 180 6.29 4.11 -13.62
CA PHE A 180 6.51 3.96 -15.08
C PHE A 180 7.49 4.98 -15.65
N GLN A 181 7.48 6.22 -15.13
CA GLN A 181 8.49 7.22 -15.50
C GLN A 181 9.89 6.82 -15.05
N SER A 182 10.02 6.30 -13.82
CA SER A 182 11.30 5.88 -13.25
C SER A 182 11.92 4.68 -13.96
N MET A 183 11.08 3.81 -14.56
CA MET A 183 11.52 2.67 -15.39
C MET A 183 11.76 3.03 -16.86
N GLY A 184 11.53 4.29 -17.27
CA GLY A 184 11.72 4.73 -18.67
C GLY A 184 10.61 4.31 -19.64
N ALA A 185 9.50 3.75 -19.15
CA ALA A 185 8.36 3.31 -19.96
C ALA A 185 7.45 4.49 -20.41
N LYS A 186 7.66 5.69 -19.85
CA LYS A 186 7.16 6.95 -20.41
C LYS A 186 8.36 7.75 -20.90
N ALA A 187 8.37 8.10 -22.19
CA ALA A 187 9.34 9.06 -22.70
C ALA A 187 9.22 10.36 -21.90
N VAL A 188 10.35 10.88 -21.41
CA VAL A 188 10.42 12.29 -21.06
C VAL A 188 10.20 13.04 -22.37
N ASN A 189 9.01 13.62 -22.57
CA ASN A 189 8.89 14.67 -23.56
C ASN A 189 9.81 15.80 -23.11
N LYS A 190 11.00 15.86 -23.71
CA LYS A 190 11.87 17.03 -23.67
C LYS A 190 11.24 18.12 -24.54
N GLY A 191 10.13 18.67 -24.07
CA GLY A 191 9.60 19.96 -24.46
C GLY A 191 9.01 20.50 -23.17
N GLU A 192 9.56 21.52 -22.52
CA GLU A 192 10.04 22.77 -23.06
C GLU A 192 11.36 23.18 -22.40
N ALA A 193 12.28 23.74 -23.21
CA ALA A 193 13.50 24.39 -22.76
C ALA A 193 13.19 25.80 -22.21
#